data_AF-A6MZM3-F1
#
_entry.id   AF-A6MZM3-F1
#
_cell.length_a   1.000
_cell.length_b   1.000
_cell.length_c   1.000
_cell.angle_alpha   90.00
_cell.angle_beta   90.00
_cell.angle_gamma   90.00
#
_symmetry.space_group_name_H-M   'P 1'
#
loop_
_entity.id
_entity.type
_entity.pdbx_description
1 polymer ?
#
loop_
_entity_poly.entity_id
_entity_poly.type
_entity_poly.pdbx_seq_one_letter_code
_entity_poly.pdbx_strand_id
1 'polypeptide(L)'
;GNEMAEVLMDFPQLTMTLPDGREESVMKRTTLVANTSNMPVAAREASIYTGITIAEYFRDMGYNVSMMADSTSRWAEALREISGRLAEMPADSGYPAYLAARLASFYERAGKVKCLGSPDRTGSVTIVGAVSPPGGDFSDPVTSATLSIVQVFWGLDKKLAQRKHFPSVNWLISYSKYSKALESFYEKFDQDFIDIRTKAREVLQREDDLNEIVQLVGKDALAESDKITLETAKLLREDYLAQNAFTPYDKFCPFYKSVWMMRNIIHFHTLAN
;
A
#
# COMPACT_ATOMS: atom_id res chain seq x y z
N GLY A 1 17.42 -1.24 12.31
CA GLY A 1 18.52 -2.08 12.85
C GLY A 1 17.98 -3.43 13.23
N ASN A 2 17.19 -3.47 14.30
CA ASN A 2 16.51 -4.68 14.76
C ASN A 2 15.50 -5.23 13.74
N GLU A 3 14.73 -4.37 13.06
CA GLU A 3 13.81 -4.80 11.98
C GLU A 3 14.51 -5.57 10.87
N MET A 4 15.70 -5.13 10.44
CA MET A 4 16.48 -5.85 9.43
C MET A 4 17.01 -7.19 9.96
N ALA A 5 17.33 -7.29 11.25
CA ALA A 5 17.76 -8.54 11.86
C ALA A 5 16.59 -9.54 11.96
N GLU A 6 15.41 -9.05 12.31
CA GLU A 6 14.16 -9.83 12.33
C GLU A 6 13.82 -10.36 10.93
N VAL A 7 13.86 -9.50 9.91
CA VAL A 7 13.70 -9.91 8.50
C VAL A 7 14.69 -11.00 8.11
N LEU A 8 15.98 -10.86 8.47
CA LEU A 8 17.01 -11.85 8.17
C LEU A 8 16.82 -13.17 8.94
N MET A 9 16.18 -13.14 10.11
CA MET A 9 15.89 -14.32 10.91
C MET A 9 14.63 -15.06 10.41
N ASP A 10 13.59 -14.31 10.04
CA ASP A 10 12.28 -14.84 9.69
C ASP A 10 12.19 -15.29 8.23
N PHE A 11 12.81 -14.57 7.30
CA PHE A 11 12.69 -14.88 5.87
C PHE A 11 13.21 -16.29 5.51
N PRO A 12 14.31 -16.79 6.10
CA PRO A 12 14.70 -18.18 5.89
C PRO A 12 13.67 -19.21 6.36
N GLN A 13 12.89 -18.89 7.41
CA GLN A 13 11.87 -19.78 8.01
C GLN A 13 10.58 -19.82 7.18
N LEU A 14 10.28 -18.76 6.43
CA LEU A 14 9.07 -18.67 5.62
C LEU A 14 9.22 -19.47 4.32
N THR A 15 8.41 -20.52 4.17
CA THR A 15 8.33 -21.34 2.95
C THR A 15 7.08 -21.01 2.14
N MET A 16 7.12 -21.33 0.85
CA MET A 16 5.93 -21.40 0.00
C MET A 16 5.95 -22.67 -0.82
N THR A 17 4.76 -23.09 -1.25
CA THR A 17 4.60 -24.10 -2.29
C THR A 17 4.69 -23.44 -3.66
N LEU A 18 5.65 -23.85 -4.47
CA LEU A 18 5.79 -23.45 -5.85
C LEU A 18 4.74 -24.17 -6.74
N PRO A 19 4.47 -23.68 -7.96
CA PRO A 19 3.54 -24.35 -8.88
C PRO A 19 3.90 -25.80 -9.22
N ASP A 20 5.17 -26.18 -9.07
CA ASP A 20 5.67 -27.55 -9.26
C ASP A 20 5.54 -28.43 -8.00
N GLY A 21 4.91 -27.91 -6.94
CA GLY A 21 4.68 -28.61 -5.68
C GLY A 21 5.85 -28.60 -4.71
N ARG A 22 7.01 -28.04 -5.08
CA ARG A 22 8.17 -27.97 -4.17
C ARG A 22 7.99 -26.87 -3.14
N GLU A 23 8.41 -27.14 -1.91
CA GLU A 23 8.53 -26.08 -0.90
C GLU A 23 9.90 -25.40 -1.02
N GLU A 24 9.88 -24.09 -1.20
CA GLU A 24 11.10 -23.27 -1.19
C GLU A 24 10.96 -22.07 -0.25
N SER A 25 12.07 -21.72 0.41
CA SER A 25 12.16 -20.54 1.26
C SER A 25 12.02 -19.26 0.43
N VAL A 26 11.30 -18.26 0.96
CA VAL A 26 11.16 -16.94 0.33
C VAL A 26 12.51 -16.26 0.11
N MET A 27 13.53 -16.58 0.91
CA MET A 27 14.84 -15.97 0.79
C MET A 27 15.55 -16.31 -0.53
N LYS A 28 15.27 -17.47 -1.14
CA LYS A 28 15.88 -17.87 -2.42
C LYS A 28 15.46 -17.00 -3.61
N ARG A 29 14.36 -16.25 -3.47
CA ARG A 29 13.78 -15.41 -4.52
C ARG A 29 13.71 -13.93 -4.12
N THR A 30 14.38 -13.55 -3.04
CA THR A 30 14.36 -12.19 -2.51
C THR A 30 15.78 -11.66 -2.45
N THR A 31 15.99 -10.42 -2.90
CA THR A 31 17.25 -9.69 -2.71
C THR A 31 17.03 -8.57 -1.72
N LEU A 32 17.86 -8.52 -0.67
CA LEU A 32 17.79 -7.50 0.37
C LEU A 32 18.96 -6.53 0.21
N VAL A 33 18.66 -5.24 0.12
CA VAL A 33 19.65 -4.16 0.15
C VAL A 33 19.53 -3.47 1.51
N ALA A 34 20.37 -3.87 2.46
CA ALA A 34 20.30 -3.38 3.83
C ALA A 34 21.12 -2.11 4.02
N ASN A 35 20.47 -1.01 4.38
CA ASN A 35 21.15 0.20 4.82
C ASN A 35 20.52 0.74 6.11
N THR A 36 21.20 0.55 7.23
CA THR A 36 20.71 0.94 8.56
C THR A 36 20.96 2.42 8.87
N SER A 37 20.25 2.98 9.85
CA SER A 37 20.33 4.42 10.18
C SER A 37 21.72 4.90 10.63
N ASN A 38 22.58 4.00 11.12
CA ASN A 38 23.96 4.29 11.48
C ASN A 38 24.94 4.29 10.28
N MET A 39 24.51 3.82 9.10
CA MET A 39 25.33 3.81 7.89
C MET A 39 25.38 5.20 7.23
N PRO A 40 26.41 5.47 6.39
CA PRO A 40 26.59 6.76 5.74
C PRO A 40 25.36 7.24 4.96
N VAL A 41 25.15 8.55 4.98
CA VAL A 41 24.01 9.20 4.32
C VAL A 41 24.02 8.99 2.81
N ALA A 42 25.20 9.05 2.17
CA ALA A 42 25.36 8.74 0.75
C ALA A 42 24.99 7.29 0.41
N ALA A 43 25.19 6.35 1.33
CA ALA A 43 24.80 4.95 1.13
C ALA A 43 23.27 4.78 1.11
N ARG A 44 22.50 5.64 1.79
CA ARG A 44 21.02 5.66 1.72
C ARG A 44 20.51 6.04 0.34
N GLU A 45 21.15 7.01 -0.30
CA GLU A 45 20.81 7.38 -1.67
C GLU A 45 21.20 6.26 -2.65
N ALA A 46 22.41 5.73 -2.51
CA ALA A 46 22.89 4.64 -3.35
C ALA A 46 22.06 3.35 -3.20
N SER A 47 21.54 3.04 -2.01
CA SER A 47 20.77 1.82 -1.76
C SER A 47 19.46 1.78 -2.55
N ILE A 48 18.76 2.92 -2.66
CA ILE A 48 17.53 3.02 -3.46
C ILE A 48 17.84 2.77 -4.93
N TYR A 49 18.86 3.42 -5.49
CA TYR A 49 19.24 3.23 -6.89
C TYR A 49 19.77 1.81 -7.18
N THR A 50 20.48 1.21 -6.22
CA THR A 50 20.93 -0.18 -6.32
C THR A 50 19.75 -1.14 -6.36
N GLY A 51 18.79 -0.97 -5.45
CA GLY A 51 17.59 -1.81 -5.36
C GLY A 51 16.75 -1.77 -6.63
N ILE A 52 16.47 -0.57 -7.18
CA ILE A 52 15.69 -0.45 -8.41
C ILE A 52 16.43 -1.02 -9.63
N THR A 53 17.75 -0.86 -9.69
CA THR A 53 18.55 -1.39 -10.80
C THR A 53 18.58 -2.92 -10.77
N ILE A 54 18.64 -3.53 -9.58
CA ILE A 54 18.47 -4.98 -9.42
C ILE A 54 17.06 -5.41 -9.86
N ALA A 55 16.03 -4.67 -9.47
CA ALA A 55 14.66 -4.98 -9.86
C ALA A 55 14.44 -4.91 -11.38
N GLU A 56 15.01 -3.89 -12.05
CA GLU A 56 15.01 -3.77 -13.51
C GLU A 56 15.80 -4.88 -14.19
N TYR A 57 16.92 -5.31 -13.61
CA TYR A 57 17.68 -6.43 -14.15
C TYR A 57 16.84 -7.72 -14.19
N PHE A 58 16.12 -8.03 -13.12
CA PHE A 58 15.21 -9.19 -13.09
C PHE A 58 13.98 -8.99 -14.00
N ARG A 59 13.46 -7.77 -14.12
CA ARG A 59 12.42 -7.44 -15.11
C ARG A 59 12.87 -7.75 -16.52
N ASP A 60 14.11 -7.39 -16.86
CA ASP A 60 14.67 -7.58 -18.20
C ASP A 60 14.96 -9.05 -18.53
N MET A 61 14.94 -9.93 -17.53
CA MET A 61 14.88 -11.38 -17.73
C MET A 61 13.49 -11.90 -18.10
N GLY A 62 12.44 -11.08 -17.96
CA GLY A 62 11.03 -11.45 -18.18
C GLY A 62 10.26 -11.80 -16.91
N TYR A 63 10.78 -11.46 -15.72
CA TYR A 63 10.08 -11.70 -14.46
C TYR A 63 9.18 -10.52 -14.05
N ASN A 64 8.19 -10.82 -13.21
CA ASN A 64 7.36 -9.82 -12.54
C ASN A 64 7.94 -9.58 -11.15
N VAL A 65 8.58 -8.43 -10.95
CA VAL A 65 9.34 -8.08 -9.75
C VAL A 65 8.59 -7.03 -8.95
N SER A 66 8.62 -7.16 -7.62
CA SER A 66 8.11 -6.15 -6.69
C SER A 66 9.28 -5.59 -5.86
N MET A 67 9.44 -4.27 -5.86
CA MET A 67 10.42 -3.55 -5.05
C MET A 67 9.69 -2.87 -3.88
N MET A 68 10.09 -3.20 -2.65
CA MET A 68 9.64 -2.51 -1.44
C MET A 68 10.75 -1.56 -0.98
N ALA A 69 10.44 -0.27 -0.88
CA ALA A 69 11.38 0.76 -0.45
C ALA A 69 10.97 1.31 0.92
N ASP A 70 11.66 0.87 1.97
CA ASP A 70 11.42 1.29 3.35
C ASP A 70 12.66 1.98 3.96
N SER A 71 12.68 3.30 4.16
CA SER A 71 11.65 4.30 3.81
C SER A 71 12.19 5.38 2.87
N THR A 72 11.33 5.86 1.98
CA THR A 72 11.67 6.94 1.05
C THR A 72 11.81 8.29 1.75
N SER A 73 11.18 8.47 2.92
CA SER A 73 11.39 9.66 3.76
C SER A 73 12.81 9.76 4.30
N ARG A 74 13.43 8.65 4.72
CA ARG A 74 14.84 8.65 5.16
C ARG A 74 15.79 8.93 3.99
N TRP A 75 15.42 8.54 2.78
CA TRP A 75 16.15 8.92 1.57
C TRP A 75 16.01 10.42 1.28
N ALA A 76 14.81 11.01 1.39
CA ALA A 76 14.61 12.44 1.23
C ALA A 76 15.39 13.27 2.27
N GLU A 77 15.43 12.83 3.52
CA GLU A 77 16.27 13.45 4.56
C GLU A 77 17.76 13.36 4.22
N ALA A 78 18.20 12.24 3.63
CA ALA A 78 19.58 12.08 3.18
C ALA A 78 19.93 13.10 2.08
N LEU A 79 19.01 13.31 1.12
CA LEU A 79 19.17 14.34 0.09
C LEU A 79 19.26 15.74 0.70
N ARG A 80 18.44 16.04 1.72
CA ARG A 80 18.49 17.30 2.47
C ARG A 80 19.83 17.52 3.18
N GLU A 81 20.38 16.48 3.81
CA GLU A 81 21.67 16.60 4.49
C GLU A 81 22.81 16.81 3.49
N ILE A 82 22.79 16.10 2.35
CA ILE A 82 23.79 16.26 1.29
C ILE A 82 23.73 17.67 0.69
N SER A 83 22.53 18.17 0.34
CA SER A 83 22.37 19.52 -0.20
C SER A 83 22.82 20.60 0.79
N GLY A 84 22.53 20.40 2.08
CA GLY A 84 23.00 21.29 3.15
C GLY A 84 24.53 21.33 3.27
N ARG A 85 25.21 20.19 3.14
CA ARG A 85 26.69 20.13 3.12
C ARG A 85 27.30 20.78 1.88
N LEU A 86 26.60 20.75 0.75
CA LEU A 86 26.99 21.41 -0.49
C LEU A 86 26.64 22.91 -0.51
N ALA A 87 26.02 23.44 0.56
CA ALA A 87 25.54 24.81 0.68
C ALA A 87 24.59 25.22 -0.46
N GLU A 88 23.80 24.28 -0.96
CA GLU A 88 22.75 24.55 -1.93
C GLU A 88 21.59 25.31 -1.26
N MET A 89 20.93 26.19 -2.02
CA MET A 89 19.76 26.91 -1.50
C MET A 89 18.61 25.94 -1.26
N PRO A 90 18.08 25.84 -0.02
CA PRO A 90 16.93 24.99 0.27
C PRO A 90 15.65 25.57 -0.33
N ALA A 91 14.73 24.68 -0.69
CA ALA A 91 13.35 25.00 -0.98
C ALA A 91 12.51 24.80 0.31
N ASP A 92 11.31 24.22 0.18
CA ASP A 92 10.39 24.02 1.29
C ASP A 92 10.95 23.09 2.38
N SER A 93 10.78 23.48 3.64
CA SER A 93 11.16 22.71 4.84
C SER A 93 12.62 22.21 4.84
N GLY A 94 13.50 22.92 4.14
CA GLY A 94 14.92 22.63 4.04
C GLY A 94 15.31 21.60 2.97
N TYR A 95 14.36 21.03 2.24
CA TYR A 95 14.68 20.06 1.18
C TYR A 95 15.25 20.73 -0.08
N PRO A 96 16.07 20.02 -0.88
CA PRO A 96 16.57 20.57 -2.13
C PRO A 96 15.46 20.73 -3.17
N ALA A 97 15.59 21.71 -4.06
CA ALA A 97 14.61 21.99 -5.13
C ALA A 97 14.38 20.79 -6.07
N TYR A 98 15.35 19.88 -6.21
CA TYR A 98 15.24 18.69 -7.06
C TYR A 98 14.58 17.48 -6.39
N LEU A 99 14.05 17.59 -5.15
CA LEU A 99 13.44 16.47 -4.43
C LEU A 99 12.33 15.80 -5.27
N ALA A 100 11.39 16.58 -5.79
CA ALA A 100 10.28 16.06 -6.58
C ALA A 100 10.76 15.36 -7.87
N ALA A 101 11.76 15.94 -8.54
CA ALA A 101 12.36 15.36 -9.74
C ALA A 101 13.03 14.01 -9.45
N ARG A 102 13.73 13.88 -8.31
CA ARG A 102 14.36 12.62 -7.87
C ARG A 102 13.31 11.56 -7.58
N LEU A 103 12.27 11.90 -6.82
CA LEU A 103 11.16 10.98 -6.55
C LEU A 103 10.48 10.53 -7.85
N ALA A 104 10.19 11.45 -8.78
CA ALA A 104 9.58 11.14 -10.06
C ALA A 104 10.46 10.19 -10.88
N SER A 105 11.75 10.51 -11.02
CA SER A 105 12.71 9.66 -11.74
C SER A 105 12.85 8.25 -11.16
N PHE A 106 12.58 8.09 -9.87
CA PHE A 106 12.59 6.79 -9.20
C PHE A 106 11.29 6.02 -9.45
N TYR A 107 10.13 6.62 -9.19
CA TYR A 107 8.83 5.95 -9.32
C TYR A 107 8.47 5.61 -10.78
N GLU A 108 8.86 6.46 -11.74
CA GLU A 108 8.60 6.24 -13.18
C GLU A 108 9.43 5.09 -13.79
N ARG A 109 10.38 4.50 -13.04
CA ARG A 109 11.08 3.28 -13.45
C ARG A 109 10.23 2.02 -13.28
N ALA A 110 9.14 2.11 -12.52
CA ALA A 110 8.16 1.03 -12.39
C ALA A 110 7.26 0.94 -13.63
N GLY A 111 6.85 -0.27 -13.98
CA GLY A 111 5.93 -0.49 -15.08
C GLY A 111 6.05 -1.88 -15.69
N LYS A 112 5.03 -2.25 -16.47
CA LYS A 112 5.06 -3.44 -17.32
C LYS A 112 5.59 -3.05 -18.70
N VAL A 113 6.65 -3.71 -19.16
CA VAL A 113 7.34 -3.37 -20.40
C VAL A 113 7.67 -4.62 -21.22
N LYS A 114 7.78 -4.45 -22.54
CA LYS A 114 8.40 -5.45 -23.42
C LYS A 114 9.93 -5.31 -23.31
N CYS A 115 10.60 -6.38 -22.92
CA CYS A 115 12.05 -6.38 -22.73
C CYS A 115 12.77 -6.35 -24.09
N LEU A 116 13.97 -5.79 -24.09
CA LEU A 116 14.82 -5.78 -25.29
C LEU A 116 15.46 -7.16 -25.54
N GLY A 117 15.85 -7.36 -26.80
CA GLY A 117 16.57 -8.55 -27.27
C GLY A 117 15.67 -9.73 -27.62
N SER A 118 16.32 -10.82 -28.06
CA SER A 118 15.67 -12.12 -28.27
C SER A 118 16.00 -13.04 -27.09
N PRO A 119 15.05 -13.85 -26.58
CA PRO A 119 13.67 -14.00 -27.02
C PRO A 119 12.76 -12.84 -26.60
N ASP A 120 11.62 -12.71 -27.26
CA ASP A 120 10.55 -11.76 -26.92
C ASP A 120 10.03 -12.06 -25.50
N ARG A 121 10.32 -11.14 -24.58
CA ARG A 121 9.98 -11.29 -23.15
C ARG A 121 9.20 -10.07 -22.68
N THR A 122 8.31 -10.29 -21.72
CA THR A 122 7.58 -9.23 -21.04
C THR A 122 7.87 -9.34 -19.55
N GLY A 123 8.24 -8.24 -18.91
CA GLY A 123 8.47 -8.17 -17.47
C GLY A 123 7.75 -7.00 -16.85
N SER A 124 7.67 -6.98 -15.52
CA SER A 124 7.14 -5.83 -14.79
C SER A 124 7.95 -5.51 -13.54
N VAL A 125 8.02 -4.23 -13.19
CA VAL A 125 8.46 -3.77 -11.87
C VAL A 125 7.30 -3.04 -11.20
N THR A 126 6.95 -3.46 -9.99
CA THR A 126 6.01 -2.76 -9.11
C THR A 126 6.79 -2.15 -7.96
N ILE A 127 6.67 -0.83 -7.73
CA ILE A 127 7.31 -0.15 -6.60
C ILE A 127 6.26 0.09 -5.52
N VAL A 128 6.61 -0.25 -4.28
CA VAL A 128 5.86 0.07 -3.06
C VAL A 128 6.80 0.85 -2.15
N GLY A 129 6.57 2.16 -2.02
CA GLY A 129 7.38 3.06 -1.19
C GLY A 129 6.69 3.39 0.13
N ALA A 130 7.38 3.21 1.25
CA ALA A 130 6.92 3.64 2.57
C ALA A 130 7.36 5.09 2.83
N VAL A 131 6.39 5.97 3.06
CA VAL A 131 6.60 7.37 3.44
C VAL A 131 6.22 7.54 4.91
N SER A 132 7.10 8.14 5.70
CA SER A 132 6.93 8.37 7.14
C SER A 132 6.94 9.88 7.42
N PRO A 133 5.81 10.58 7.23
CA PRO A 133 5.73 12.01 7.52
C PRO A 133 5.92 12.29 9.02
N PRO A 134 6.58 13.40 9.38
CA PRO A 134 6.71 13.81 10.78
C PRO A 134 5.32 14.07 11.37
N GLY A 135 4.97 13.34 12.43
CA GLY A 135 3.68 13.52 13.11
C GLY A 135 2.43 13.05 12.33
N GLY A 136 2.58 12.43 11.16
CA GLY A 136 1.43 12.04 10.32
C GLY A 136 0.90 13.17 9.43
N ASP A 137 1.65 14.26 9.26
CA ASP A 137 1.25 15.42 8.47
C ASP A 137 1.46 15.20 6.96
N PHE A 138 0.37 15.18 6.20
CA PHE A 138 0.41 15.03 4.73
C PHE A 138 0.87 16.28 3.99
N SER A 139 0.97 17.43 4.68
CA SER A 139 1.53 18.65 4.10
C SER A 139 3.06 18.64 4.00
N ASP A 140 3.73 17.62 4.57
CA ASP A 140 5.16 17.43 4.41
C ASP A 140 5.57 17.35 2.92
N PRO A 141 6.65 18.05 2.49
CA PRO A 141 7.06 18.09 1.09
C PRO A 141 7.32 16.72 0.46
N VAL A 142 7.81 15.73 1.23
CA VAL A 142 8.04 14.37 0.73
C VAL A 142 6.71 13.69 0.43
N THR A 143 5.73 13.86 1.32
CA THR A 143 4.40 13.29 1.16
C THR A 143 3.67 13.93 -0.01
N SER A 144 3.63 15.27 -0.06
CA SER A 144 3.01 16.02 -1.16
C SER A 144 3.61 15.65 -2.52
N ALA A 145 4.94 15.61 -2.63
CA ALA A 145 5.62 15.20 -3.85
C ALA A 145 5.30 13.74 -4.22
N THR A 146 5.30 12.83 -3.25
CA THR A 146 4.98 11.41 -3.51
C THR A 146 3.54 11.25 -4.02
N LEU A 147 2.56 11.88 -3.37
CA LEU A 147 1.15 11.85 -3.78
C LEU A 147 0.91 12.37 -5.20
N SER A 148 1.73 13.32 -5.66
CA SER A 148 1.63 13.85 -7.02
C SER A 148 2.07 12.86 -8.10
N ILE A 149 2.95 11.91 -7.75
CA ILE A 149 3.56 10.95 -8.67
C ILE A 149 2.82 9.61 -8.65
N VAL A 150 2.53 9.08 -7.46
CA VAL A 150 1.99 7.73 -7.30
C VAL A 150 0.54 7.63 -7.78
N GLN A 151 0.18 6.47 -8.31
CA GLN A 151 -1.17 6.19 -8.80
C GLN A 151 -2.08 5.56 -7.74
N VAL A 152 -1.49 4.99 -6.69
CA VAL A 152 -2.19 4.36 -5.56
C VAL A 152 -1.63 4.93 -4.28
N PHE A 153 -2.51 5.27 -3.36
CA PHE A 153 -2.17 5.75 -2.03
C PHE A 153 -2.95 4.95 -0.98
N TRP A 154 -2.21 4.31 -0.07
CA TRP A 154 -2.75 3.67 1.12
C TRP A 154 -2.37 4.49 2.34
N GLY A 155 -3.30 5.35 2.78
CA GLY A 155 -3.11 6.16 3.97
C GLY A 155 -3.32 5.33 5.23
N LEU A 156 -2.28 5.21 6.06
CA LEU A 156 -2.40 4.55 7.36
C LEU A 156 -2.85 5.56 8.43
N ASP A 157 -3.86 5.20 9.21
CA ASP A 157 -4.40 6.06 10.27
C ASP A 157 -4.02 5.56 11.67
N LYS A 158 -3.43 6.48 12.44
CA LYS A 158 -3.03 6.26 13.82
C LYS A 158 -4.23 5.97 14.73
N LYS A 159 -5.41 6.54 14.46
CA LYS A 159 -6.63 6.29 15.26
C LYS A 159 -7.08 4.84 15.15
N LEU A 160 -7.01 4.26 13.94
CA LEU A 160 -7.32 2.84 13.72
C LEU A 160 -6.31 1.94 14.44
N ALA A 161 -5.02 2.25 14.33
CA ALA A 161 -3.95 1.50 15.01
C ALA A 161 -4.10 1.55 16.54
N GLN A 162 -4.43 2.71 17.12
CA GLN A 162 -4.67 2.86 18.55
C GLN A 162 -5.86 2.04 19.06
N ARG A 163 -6.87 1.82 18.20
CA ARG A 163 -8.01 0.93 18.47
C ARG A 163 -7.73 -0.54 18.18
N LYS A 164 -6.48 -0.89 17.82
CA LYS A 164 -6.06 -2.24 17.40
C LYS A 164 -6.84 -2.77 16.19
N HIS A 165 -7.31 -1.86 15.33
CA HIS A 165 -7.89 -2.23 14.03
C HIS A 165 -6.76 -2.37 13.00
N PHE A 166 -6.55 -3.59 12.52
CA PHE A 166 -5.48 -3.94 11.59
C PHE A 166 -6.03 -4.68 10.36
N PRO A 167 -5.50 -4.41 9.15
CA PRO A 167 -4.53 -3.35 8.83
C PRO A 167 -5.15 -1.95 9.00
N SER A 168 -4.37 -0.99 9.51
CA SER A 168 -4.87 0.35 9.87
C SER A 168 -4.98 1.29 8.67
N VAL A 169 -5.50 0.80 7.54
CA VAL A 169 -5.70 1.57 6.31
C VAL A 169 -6.97 2.39 6.43
N ASN A 170 -6.85 3.70 6.24
CA ASN A 170 -7.98 4.59 6.21
C ASN A 170 -8.65 4.52 4.83
N TRP A 171 -9.85 3.94 4.80
CA TRP A 171 -10.64 3.72 3.59
C TRP A 171 -11.26 4.99 3.00
N LEU A 172 -11.31 6.11 3.72
CA LEU A 172 -11.87 7.38 3.24
C LEU A 172 -10.83 8.18 2.44
N ILE A 173 -9.59 8.26 2.93
CA ILE A 173 -8.52 9.04 2.28
C ILE A 173 -7.74 8.26 1.22
N SER A 174 -7.73 6.92 1.33
CA SER A 174 -6.98 6.06 0.41
C SER A 174 -7.65 6.02 -0.96
N TYR A 175 -6.85 5.96 -2.02
CA TYR A 175 -7.37 5.94 -3.39
C TYR A 175 -6.50 5.11 -4.33
N SER A 176 -7.11 4.69 -5.45
CA SER A 176 -6.42 4.00 -6.53
C SER A 176 -6.94 4.47 -7.90
N LYS A 177 -6.04 5.02 -8.71
CA LYS A 177 -6.32 5.44 -10.09
C LYS A 177 -6.39 4.27 -11.08
N TYR A 178 -5.95 3.06 -10.68
CA TYR A 178 -5.99 1.86 -11.52
C TYR A 178 -7.38 1.20 -11.58
N SER A 179 -8.38 1.72 -10.88
CA SER A 179 -9.72 1.11 -10.81
C SER A 179 -10.33 0.86 -12.20
N LYS A 180 -10.19 1.81 -13.13
CA LYS A 180 -10.66 1.67 -14.52
C LYS A 180 -9.81 0.70 -15.35
N ALA A 181 -8.49 0.73 -15.16
CA ALA A 181 -7.58 -0.16 -15.89
C ALA A 181 -7.77 -1.63 -15.52
N LEU A 182 -8.19 -1.91 -14.28
CA LEU A 182 -8.39 -3.25 -13.75
C LEU A 182 -9.82 -3.77 -13.93
N GLU A 183 -10.76 -2.96 -14.42
CA GLU A 183 -12.16 -3.34 -14.64
C GLU A 183 -12.28 -4.61 -15.46
N SER A 184 -11.69 -4.63 -16.67
CA SER A 184 -11.66 -5.80 -17.54
C SER A 184 -10.97 -7.04 -16.96
N PHE A 185 -10.10 -6.87 -15.95
CA PHE A 185 -9.48 -7.99 -15.24
C PHE A 185 -10.46 -8.55 -14.21
N TYR A 186 -11.12 -7.68 -13.44
CA TYR A 186 -12.09 -8.09 -12.44
C TYR A 186 -13.33 -8.73 -13.05
N GLU A 187 -13.88 -8.17 -14.13
CA GLU A 187 -15.06 -8.72 -14.83
C GLU A 187 -14.85 -10.16 -15.32
N LYS A 188 -13.61 -10.54 -15.67
CA LYS A 188 -13.27 -11.92 -16.06
C LYS A 188 -13.30 -12.89 -14.89
N PHE A 189 -13.05 -12.40 -13.69
CA PHE A 189 -13.09 -13.20 -12.46
C PHE A 189 -14.49 -13.22 -11.85
N ASP A 190 -15.11 -12.05 -11.70
CA ASP A 190 -16.43 -11.85 -11.14
C ASP A 190 -17.03 -10.53 -11.66
N GLN A 191 -18.16 -10.62 -12.36
CA GLN A 191 -18.80 -9.48 -13.02
C GLN A 191 -19.37 -8.47 -12.03
N ASP A 192 -19.84 -8.91 -10.86
CA ASP A 192 -20.52 -8.04 -9.90
C ASP A 192 -19.55 -7.36 -8.93
N PHE A 193 -18.29 -7.79 -8.89
CA PHE A 193 -17.32 -7.32 -7.88
C PHE A 193 -17.19 -5.79 -7.85
N ILE A 194 -17.22 -5.14 -9.02
CA ILE A 194 -17.06 -3.69 -9.13
C ILE A 194 -18.26 -2.97 -8.51
N ASP A 195 -19.47 -3.46 -8.77
CA ASP A 195 -20.71 -2.90 -8.21
C ASP A 195 -20.79 -3.12 -6.70
N ILE A 196 -20.46 -4.32 -6.24
CA ILE A 196 -20.44 -4.67 -4.82
C ILE A 196 -19.42 -3.79 -4.08
N ARG A 197 -18.22 -3.59 -4.65
CA ARG A 197 -17.19 -2.70 -4.07
C ARG A 197 -17.68 -1.25 -4.02
N THR A 198 -18.38 -0.79 -5.04
CA THR A 198 -18.90 0.59 -5.10
C THR A 198 -19.94 0.80 -4.00
N LYS A 199 -20.89 -0.12 -3.86
CA LYS A 199 -21.87 -0.12 -2.76
C LYS A 199 -21.21 -0.17 -1.38
N ALA A 200 -20.21 -1.03 -1.19
CA ALA A 200 -19.48 -1.11 0.08
C ALA A 200 -18.79 0.22 0.44
N ARG A 201 -18.23 0.91 -0.55
CA ARG A 201 -17.64 2.24 -0.34
C ARG A 201 -18.68 3.30 0.00
N GLU A 202 -19.84 3.28 -0.65
CA GLU A 202 -20.95 4.18 -0.34
C GLU A 202 -21.47 3.99 1.09
N VAL A 203 -21.62 2.74 1.54
CA VAL A 203 -22.02 2.42 2.92
C VAL A 203 -21.01 2.98 3.93
N LEU A 204 -19.70 2.80 3.69
CA LEU A 204 -18.65 3.32 4.57
C LEU A 204 -18.59 4.86 4.58
N GLN A 205 -18.83 5.52 3.45
CA GLN A 205 -18.90 6.98 3.40
C GLN A 205 -20.12 7.49 4.18
N ARG A 206 -21.27 6.87 3.97
CA ARG A 206 -22.50 7.23 4.67
C ARG A 206 -22.41 6.99 6.17
N GLU A 207 -21.65 5.98 6.61
CA GLU A 207 -21.33 5.78 8.03
C GLU A 207 -20.62 7.00 8.63
N ASP A 208 -19.65 7.58 7.93
CA ASP A 208 -18.89 8.74 8.41
C ASP A 208 -19.80 9.96 8.58
N ASP A 209 -20.62 10.23 7.55
CA ASP A 209 -21.62 11.32 7.57
C ASP A 209 -22.62 11.14 8.74
N LEU A 210 -23.10 9.92 8.96
CA LEU A 210 -24.03 9.60 10.05
C LEU A 210 -23.36 9.66 11.42
N ASN A 211 -22.09 9.27 11.54
CA ASN A 211 -21.35 9.33 12.81
C ASN A 211 -21.20 10.76 13.34
N GLU A 212 -21.09 11.76 12.45
CA GLU A 212 -21.10 13.17 12.84
C GLU A 212 -22.45 13.56 13.49
N ILE A 213 -23.56 13.14 12.87
CA ILE A 213 -24.91 13.38 13.40
C ILE A 213 -25.12 12.64 14.73
N VAL A 214 -24.69 11.38 14.83
CA VAL A 214 -24.79 10.56 16.05
C VAL A 214 -24.05 11.21 17.21
N GLN A 215 -22.89 11.82 16.98
CA GLN A 215 -22.13 12.52 18.02
C GLN A 215 -22.85 13.78 18.53
N LEU A 216 -23.67 14.41 17.70
CA LEU A 216 -24.39 15.65 18.04
C LEU A 216 -25.76 15.40 18.70
N VAL A 217 -26.54 14.46 18.15
CA VAL A 217 -27.97 14.28 18.50
C VAL A 217 -28.25 12.94 19.18
N GLY A 218 -27.35 11.95 19.03
CA GLY A 218 -27.51 10.59 19.56
C GLY A 218 -28.10 9.60 18.54
N LYS A 219 -27.83 8.30 18.76
CA LYS A 219 -28.19 7.20 17.83
C LYS A 219 -29.71 7.02 17.68
N ASP A 220 -30.49 7.38 18.69
CA ASP A 220 -31.95 7.16 18.71
C ASP A 220 -32.72 8.09 17.78
N ALA A 221 -32.12 9.20 17.35
CA ALA A 221 -32.74 10.17 16.44
C ALA A 221 -32.67 9.77 14.97
N LEU A 222 -31.97 8.68 14.63
CA LEU A 222 -31.79 8.22 13.26
C LEU A 222 -33.00 7.43 12.73
N ALA A 223 -33.23 7.52 11.42
CA ALA A 223 -34.17 6.64 10.73
C ALA A 223 -33.69 5.19 10.76
N GLU A 224 -34.62 4.23 10.65
CA GLU A 224 -34.29 2.81 10.68
C GLU A 224 -33.32 2.39 9.56
N SER A 225 -33.44 2.98 8.36
CA SER A 225 -32.50 2.76 7.25
C SER A 225 -31.08 3.23 7.55
N ASP A 226 -30.93 4.35 8.28
CA ASP A 226 -29.63 4.86 8.69
C ASP A 226 -29.02 3.98 9.79
N LYS A 227 -29.85 3.42 10.69
CA LYS A 227 -29.40 2.41 11.66
C LYS A 227 -28.89 1.14 10.97
N ILE A 228 -29.60 0.66 9.95
CA ILE A 228 -29.16 -0.50 9.13
C ILE A 228 -27.82 -0.19 8.44
N THR A 229 -27.66 1.04 7.93
CA THR A 229 -26.40 1.48 7.32
C THR A 229 -25.24 1.44 8.32
N LEU A 230 -25.44 1.94 9.54
CA LEU A 230 -24.41 1.89 10.59
C LEU A 230 -24.04 0.45 10.98
N GLU A 231 -25.02 -0.45 11.13
CA GLU A 231 -24.73 -1.85 11.45
C GLU A 231 -24.05 -2.58 10.28
N THR A 232 -24.43 -2.29 9.03
CA THR A 232 -23.76 -2.84 7.85
C THR A 232 -22.31 -2.34 7.76
N ALA A 233 -22.08 -1.04 7.98
CA ALA A 233 -20.75 -0.47 7.99
C ALA A 233 -19.88 -1.08 9.09
N LYS A 234 -20.46 -1.34 10.27
CA LYS A 234 -19.76 -2.06 11.34
C LYS A 234 -19.33 -3.47 10.89
N LEU A 235 -20.20 -4.25 10.24
CA LEU A 235 -19.85 -5.55 9.68
C LEU A 235 -18.71 -5.43 8.65
N LEU A 236 -18.76 -4.42 7.77
CA LEU A 236 -17.66 -4.17 6.83
C LEU A 236 -16.35 -3.85 7.55
N ARG A 237 -16.37 -3.03 8.61
CA ARG A 237 -15.17 -2.65 9.36
C ARG A 237 -14.57 -3.81 10.16
N GLU A 238 -15.41 -4.56 10.86
CA GLU A 238 -14.97 -5.58 11.83
C GLU A 238 -14.74 -6.96 11.19
N ASP A 239 -15.54 -7.36 10.20
CA ASP A 239 -15.47 -8.71 9.63
C ASP A 239 -14.81 -8.76 8.25
N TYR A 240 -14.81 -7.65 7.49
CA TYR A 240 -14.25 -7.60 6.15
C TYR A 240 -12.90 -6.86 6.07
N LEU A 241 -12.83 -5.65 6.65
CA LEU A 241 -11.63 -4.81 6.59
C LEU A 241 -10.59 -5.17 7.65
N ALA A 242 -11.02 -5.71 8.81
CA ALA A 242 -10.08 -6.19 9.81
C ALA A 242 -9.58 -7.59 9.43
N GLN A 243 -8.28 -7.81 9.56
CA GLN A 243 -7.64 -9.07 9.21
C GLN A 243 -6.46 -9.34 10.15
N ASN A 244 -6.44 -10.51 10.78
CA ASN A 244 -5.38 -10.88 11.71
C ASN A 244 -4.28 -11.72 11.04
N ALA A 245 -3.15 -11.08 10.79
CA ALA A 245 -1.98 -11.69 10.14
C ALA A 245 -1.36 -12.87 10.91
N PHE A 246 -1.59 -12.97 12.23
CA PHE A 246 -1.04 -14.05 13.06
C PHE A 246 -1.88 -15.32 13.06
N THR A 247 -3.10 -15.27 12.53
CA THR A 247 -3.97 -16.45 12.47
C THR A 247 -3.75 -17.24 11.19
N PRO A 248 -3.77 -18.60 11.23
CA PRO A 248 -3.53 -19.41 10.04
C PRO A 248 -4.52 -19.18 8.89
N TYR A 249 -5.76 -18.77 9.20
CA TYR A 249 -6.86 -18.64 8.27
C TYR A 249 -7.07 -17.21 7.73
N ASP A 250 -6.59 -16.18 8.42
CA ASP A 250 -6.63 -14.78 7.97
C ASP A 250 -5.26 -14.20 7.63
N LYS A 251 -4.14 -14.94 7.77
CA LYS A 251 -2.84 -14.45 7.27
C LYS A 251 -2.82 -14.15 5.76
N PHE A 252 -3.64 -14.85 4.99
CA PHE A 252 -3.79 -14.68 3.55
C PHE A 252 -5.24 -14.93 3.16
N CYS A 253 -5.87 -13.96 2.50
CA CYS A 253 -7.24 -14.07 2.00
C CYS A 253 -7.20 -14.21 0.47
N PRO A 254 -7.55 -15.40 -0.08
CA PRO A 254 -7.70 -15.56 -1.51
C PRO A 254 -8.78 -14.65 -2.08
N PHE A 255 -8.62 -14.22 -3.33
CA PHE A 255 -9.53 -13.26 -3.95
C PHE A 255 -11.00 -13.72 -3.95
N TYR A 256 -11.26 -14.99 -4.25
CA TYR A 256 -12.63 -15.53 -4.21
C TYR A 256 -13.26 -15.42 -2.81
N LYS A 257 -12.50 -15.66 -1.72
CA LYS A 257 -13.00 -15.54 -0.33
C LYS A 257 -13.42 -14.10 -0.06
N SER A 258 -12.57 -13.14 -0.42
CA SER A 258 -12.85 -11.70 -0.30
C SER A 258 -14.10 -11.28 -1.08
N VAL A 259 -14.25 -11.70 -2.33
CA VAL A 259 -15.44 -11.38 -3.15
C VAL A 259 -16.72 -11.92 -2.52
N TRP A 260 -16.74 -13.20 -2.12
CA TRP A 260 -17.92 -13.83 -1.52
C TRP A 260 -18.30 -13.24 -0.16
N MET A 261 -17.32 -12.91 0.68
CA MET A 261 -17.58 -12.22 1.96
C MET A 261 -18.25 -10.87 1.73
N MET A 262 -17.68 -10.03 0.86
CA MET A 262 -18.27 -8.71 0.56
C MET A 262 -19.66 -8.85 -0.07
N ARG A 263 -19.84 -9.79 -0.99
CA ARG A 263 -21.15 -10.07 -1.62
C ARG A 263 -22.22 -10.36 -0.59
N ASN A 264 -21.94 -11.23 0.38
CA ASN A 264 -22.92 -11.60 1.41
C ASN A 264 -23.29 -10.41 2.31
N ILE A 265 -22.32 -9.59 2.70
CA ILE A 265 -22.56 -8.39 3.52
C ILE A 265 -23.44 -7.38 2.76
N ILE A 266 -23.13 -7.12 1.49
CA ILE A 266 -23.92 -6.20 0.66
C ILE A 266 -25.28 -6.77 0.29
N HIS A 267 -25.40 -8.09 0.12
CA HIS A 267 -26.68 -8.75 -0.08
C HIS A 267 -27.58 -8.61 1.15
N PHE A 268 -27.03 -8.82 2.36
CA PHE A 268 -27.74 -8.56 3.61
C PHE A 268 -28.21 -7.10 3.70
N HIS A 269 -27.34 -6.14 3.41
CA HIS A 269 -27.70 -4.72 3.38
C HIS A 269 -28.85 -4.40 2.42
N THR A 270 -28.86 -5.04 1.26
CA THR A 270 -29.89 -4.82 0.23
C THR A 270 -31.23 -5.43 0.62
N LEU A 271 -31.24 -6.55 1.39
CA LEU A 271 -32.47 -7.18 1.86
C LEU A 271 -33.04 -6.51 3.12
N ALA A 272 -32.18 -5.88 3.93
CA ALA A 272 -32.59 -5.22 5.16
C ALA A 272 -33.21 -3.83 4.92
N ASN A 273 -32.77 -3.13 3.87
CA ASN A 273 -33.35 -1.86 3.40
C ASN A 273 -34.57 -2.08 2.51
#